data_AF-A0A957FKN5-F1
#
_entry.id   AF-A0A957FKN5-F1
#
_cell.length_a   1.000
_cell.length_b   1.000
_cell.length_c   1.000
_cell.angle_alpha   90.00
_cell.angle_beta   90.00
_cell.angle_gamma   90.00
#
_symmetry.space_group_name_H-M   'P 1'
#
loop_
_entity.id
_entity.type
_entity.pdbx_description
1 polymer ?
#
loop_
_entity_poly.entity_id
_entity_poly.type
_entity_poly.pdbx_seq_one_letter_code
_entity_poly.pdbx_strand_id
1 'polypeptide(L)' 'MIDDNVTFYKVSYVVQGGEHPGAIINVDEKPQAGDEVSFDGHVFEIIEVMQLMPPIGEMGFLHATCRYVRDL' A
#
# COMPACT_ATOMS: atom_id res chain seq x y z
N MET A 1 13.52 -3.27 -15.21
CA MET A 1 13.89 -4.55 -14.57
C MET A 1 12.65 -4.98 -13.81
N ILE A 2 11.91 -5.96 -14.33
CA ILE A 2 10.76 -6.53 -13.62
C ILE A 2 11.35 -7.50 -12.60
N ASP A 3 10.92 -7.38 -11.35
CA ASP A 3 11.36 -8.26 -10.27
C ASP A 3 10.68 -9.63 -10.45
N ASP A 4 11.19 -10.44 -11.38
CA ASP A 4 10.59 -11.70 -11.90
C ASP A 4 10.32 -12.79 -10.83
N ASN A 5 10.62 -12.55 -9.55
CA ASN A 5 10.41 -13.48 -8.43
C ASN A 5 9.45 -12.97 -7.34
N VAL A 6 8.88 -11.77 -7.42
CA VAL A 6 7.98 -11.26 -6.36
C VAL A 6 6.58 -11.85 -6.50
N THR A 7 6.07 -12.46 -5.43
CA THR A 7 4.74 -13.10 -5.38
C THR A 7 3.76 -12.38 -4.44
N PHE A 8 4.25 -11.55 -3.52
CA PHE A 8 3.43 -10.66 -2.70
C PHE A 8 4.20 -9.42 -2.23
N TYR A 9 3.47 -8.39 -1.82
CA TYR A 9 4.00 -7.14 -1.32
C TYR A 9 3.56 -6.89 0.11
N LYS A 10 4.51 -6.54 0.97
CA LYS A 10 4.23 -5.95 2.27
C LYS A 10 4.16 -4.44 2.10
N VAL A 11 2.97 -3.87 2.28
CA VAL A 11 2.70 -2.46 2.00
C VAL A 11 2.46 -1.72 3.30
N SER A 12 3.22 -0.66 3.54
CA SER A 12 2.99 0.31 4.61
C SER A 12 2.11 1.44 4.09
N TYR A 13 0.83 1.40 4.42
CA TYR A 13 -0.15 2.44 4.12
C TYR A 13 -0.09 3.56 5.15
N VAL A 14 0.18 4.78 4.69
CA VAL A 14 0.19 5.99 5.51
C VAL A 14 -0.86 6.96 5.00
N VAL A 15 -1.76 7.39 5.88
CA VAL A 15 -2.85 8.32 5.53
C VAL A 15 -2.40 9.76 5.75
N GLN A 16 -2.57 10.59 4.72
CA GLN A 16 -2.31 12.03 4.82
C GLN A 16 -3.21 12.69 5.87
N GLY A 17 -2.70 13.75 6.51
CA GLY A 17 -3.43 14.49 7.55
C GLY A 17 -3.29 13.90 8.96
N GLY A 18 -2.91 12.63 9.10
CA GLY A 18 -2.66 12.00 10.41
C GLY A 18 -3.91 11.78 11.27
N GLU A 19 -5.10 12.01 10.72
CA GLU A 19 -6.38 11.82 11.41
C GLU A 19 -6.80 10.34 11.48
N HIS A 20 -6.38 9.53 10.50
CA HIS A 20 -6.67 8.10 10.44
C HIS A 20 -5.40 7.27 10.70
N PRO A 21 -5.54 6.11 11.36
CA PRO A 21 -4.42 5.21 11.52
C PRO A 21 -3.91 4.72 10.16
N GLY A 22 -2.60 4.52 10.04
CA GLY A 22 -2.04 3.76 8.93
C GLY A 22 -2.20 2.26 9.13
N ALA A 23 -1.84 1.48 8.12
CA ALA A 23 -1.89 0.02 8.17
C ALA A 23 -0.68 -0.61 7.50
N ILE A 24 -0.28 -1.79 7.93
CA ILE A 24 0.68 -2.63 7.20
C ILE A 24 -0.05 -3.89 6.77
N ILE A 25 -0.18 -4.08 5.45
CA ILE A 25 -0.99 -5.17 4.87
C ILE A 25 -0.16 -5.89 3.82
N ASN A 26 -0.29 -7.22 3.77
CA ASN A 26 0.25 -8.03 2.68
C ASN A 26 -0.78 -8.09 1.54
N VAL A 27 -0.34 -7.84 0.32
CA VAL A 27 -1.18 -7.90 -0.89
C VAL A 27 -0.49 -8.72 -1.96
N ASP A 28 -1.26 -9.49 -2.72
CA ASP A 28 -0.70 -10.36 -3.76
C ASP A 28 -0.34 -9.57 -5.03
N GLU A 29 -1.01 -8.44 -5.25
CA GLU A 29 -0.79 -7.56 -6.40
C GLU A 29 -0.15 -6.24 -5.98
N LYS A 30 0.73 -5.72 -6.82
CA LYS A 30 1.38 -4.43 -6.58
C LYS A 30 0.32 -3.31 -6.62
N PRO A 31 0.10 -2.57 -5.51
CA PRO A 31 -0.84 -1.45 -5.52
C PRO A 31 -0.37 -0.34 -6.45
N GLN A 32 -1.32 0.42 -6.97
CA GLN A 32 -1.09 1.55 -7.86
C GLN A 32 -1.74 2.82 -7.31
N ALA A 33 -1.27 3.97 -7.79
CA ALA A 33 -1.97 5.23 -7.53
C ALA A 33 -3.34 5.22 -8.22
N GLY A 34 -4.37 5.65 -7.50
CA GLY A 34 -5.77 5.59 -7.89
C GLY A 34 -6.54 4.37 -7.36
N ASP A 35 -5.85 3.34 -6.87
CA ASP A 35 -6.51 2.18 -6.25
C ASP A 35 -7.16 2.58 -4.92
N GLU A 36 -8.28 1.94 -4.59
CA GLU A 36 -8.91 2.04 -3.28
C GLU A 36 -8.49 0.87 -2.37
N VAL A 37 -8.11 1.20 -1.13
CA VAL A 37 -7.83 0.23 -0.07
C VAL A 37 -8.75 0.50 1.10
N SER A 38 -9.19 -0.55 1.79
CA SER A 38 -10.00 -0.42 2.99
C SER A 38 -9.29 -1.03 4.19
N PHE A 39 -9.29 -0.30 5.30
CA PHE A 39 -8.85 -0.78 6.59
C PHE A 39 -9.50 0.07 7.69
N ASP A 40 -9.66 -0.52 8.88
CA ASP A 40 -10.24 0.15 10.05
C ASP A 40 -11.64 0.76 9.80
N GLY A 41 -12.46 0.14 8.95
CA GLY A 41 -13.81 0.63 8.64
C GLY A 41 -13.88 1.84 7.70
N HIS A 42 -12.75 2.24 7.10
CA HIS A 42 -12.67 3.36 6.17
C HIS A 42 -12.10 2.93 4.82
N VAL A 43 -12.39 3.72 3.79
CA VAL A 43 -11.87 3.60 2.43
C VAL A 43 -10.90 4.75 2.17
N PHE A 44 -9.75 4.40 1.62
CA PHE A 44 -8.68 5.32 1.27
C PHE A 44 -8.27 5.12 -0.20
N GLU A 45 -7.96 6.22 -0.88
CA GLU A 45 -7.38 6.19 -2.22
C GLU A 45 -5.87 6.33 -2.12
N ILE A 46 -5.14 5.45 -2.80
CA ILE A 46 -3.70 5.50 -2.91
C ILE A 46 -3.31 6.63 -3.85
N ILE A 47 -2.51 7.58 -3.38
CA ILE A 47 -2.04 8.74 -4.16
C ILE A 47 -0.65 8.50 -4.72
N GLU A 48 0.17 7.71 -4.01
CA GLU A 48 1.55 7.42 -4.38
C GLU A 48 1.97 6.05 -3.85
N VAL A 49 2.74 5.31 -4.65
CA VAL A 49 3.36 4.05 -4.26
C VAL A 49 4.86 4.12 -4.51
N MET A 50 5.65 3.90 -3.47
CA MET A 50 7.10 3.86 -3.54
C MET A 50 7.64 2.51 -3.08
N GLN A 51 8.69 2.04 -3.74
CA GLN A 51 9.43 0.88 -3.27
C GLN A 51 10.45 1.31 -2.21
N LEU A 52 10.32 0.75 -1.00
CA LEU A 52 11.18 1.11 0.12
C LEU A 52 12.56 0.47 0.03
N MET A 53 12.63 -0.74 -0.52
CA MET A 53 13.86 -1.48 -0.70
C MET A 53 13.71 -2.52 -1.83
N PRO A 54 14.83 -3.01 -2.39
CA PRO A 54 14.80 -4.14 -3.31
C PRO A 54 14.04 -5.33 -2.69
N PRO A 55 13.34 -6.14 -3.49
CA PRO A 55 12.64 -7.30 -2.96
C PRO A 55 13.61 -8.30 -2.33
N ILE A 56 13.13 -9.03 -1.33
CA ILE A 56 13.90 -10.09 -0.68
C ILE A 56 13.17 -11.41 -0.91
N GLY A 57 13.80 -12.31 -1.66
CA GLY A 57 13.16 -13.56 -2.07
C GLY A 57 11.91 -13.24 -2.90
N GLU A 58 10.76 -13.67 -2.39
CA GLU A 58 9.46 -13.48 -3.06
C GLU A 58 8.67 -12.26 -2.57
N MET A 59 9.21 -11.49 -1.62
CA MET A 59 8.51 -10.39 -0.96
C MET A 59 9.02 -9.03 -1.41
N GLY A 60 8.11 -8.19 -1.91
CA GLY A 60 8.36 -6.77 -2.16
C GLY A 60 7.98 -5.90 -0.96
N PHE A 61 8.71 -4.80 -0.75
CA PHE A 61 8.42 -3.84 0.33
C PHE A 61 8.03 -2.50 -0.24
N LEU A 62 6.80 -2.08 0.02
CA LEU A 62 6.24 -0.84 -0.52
C LEU A 62 5.76 0.09 0.59
N HIS A 63 5.78 1.38 0.28
CA HIS A 63 5.10 2.43 1.01
C HIS A 63 4.03 3.02 0.12
N ALA A 64 2.81 3.14 0.64
CA ALA A 64 1.69 3.74 -0.08
C ALA A 64 1.16 4.93 0.72
N THR A 65 1.18 6.12 0.13
CA THR A 65 0.57 7.32 0.70
C THR A 65 -0.88 7.37 0.24
N CYS A 66 -1.81 7.54 1.19
CA CYS A 66 -3.25 7.49 0.91
C CYS A 66 -3.96 8.75 1.38
N ARG A 67 -5.12 9.03 0.79
CA ARG A 67 -6.08 10.01 1.31
C ARG A 67 -7.38 9.32 1.72
N TYR A 68 -8.01 9.79 2.78
CA TYR A 68 -9.35 9.36 3.16
C TYR A 68 -10.37 9.69 2.06
N VAL A 69 -11.30 8.77 1.83
CA VAL A 69 -12.40 8.92 0.86
C VAL A 69 -13.75 8.88 1.57
N ARG A 70 -14.04 7.80 2.30
CA ARG A 70 -15.35 7.55 2.94
C ARG A 70 -15.28 6.46 4.00
N ASP A 71 -16.32 6.36 4.82
CA ASP A 71 -16.58 5.19 5.66
C ASP A 71 -17.09 4.01 4.80
N LEU A 72 -16.86 2.79 5.27
CA LEU A 72 -17.30 1.55 4.61
C LEU A 72 -18.80 1.28 4.79
#